data_AF-A0A956FFA8-F1
#
_entry.id   AF-A0A956FFA8-F1
#
_cell.length_a   1.000
_cell.length_b   1.000
_cell.length_c   1.000
_cell.angle_alpha   90.00
_cell.angle_beta   90.00
_cell.angle_gamma   90.00
#
_symmetry.space_group_name_H-M   'P 1'
#
loop_
_entity.id
_entity.type
_entity.pdbx_description
1 polymer ?
#
loop_
_entity_poly.entity_id
_entity_poly.type
_entity_poly.pdbx_seq_one_letter_code
_entity_poly.pdbx_strand_id
1 'polypeptide(L)'
;MGTTLRIFAAVVLALTLLTGFYLSGKARRDTEQRVADLQAGVDRGEQAVESEAKALPRSLELDPTQFEARMKEDLARFELPPMSLVDLAAPNAYFEEVAEPFTLAPGKAWSSAHVRIKVRLDKVNYMQRGARISSVHVIARVENISDVPIAYRLVLSGEAGNCEVRGAREHNAVSLAPGEEAEIVVCAGRDRVIVESLEVLEVTMLGHYYLGQVSPTAFGQDAISAASHRPQGPVSMCSDLDTKAHAAYLQAGTASWADMADFYSRHDCHRLHFFPGYHRAEEPLAALPVAPPA
;
A
#
# COMPACT_ATOMS: atom_id res chain seq x y z
N MET A 1 -64.31 -16.24 -18.07
CA MET A 1 -62.84 -16.36 -17.90
C MET A 1 -62.21 -14.98 -18.07
N GLY A 2 -62.11 -14.15 -17.03
CA GLY A 2 -61.61 -12.77 -17.21
C GLY A 2 -61.30 -11.98 -15.93
N THR A 3 -61.77 -12.44 -14.77
CA THR A 3 -61.56 -11.79 -13.47
C THR A 3 -60.30 -12.29 -12.75
N THR A 4 -59.92 -13.56 -12.90
CA THR A 4 -58.73 -14.15 -12.25
C THR A 4 -57.40 -13.65 -12.83
N LEU A 5 -57.35 -13.32 -14.12
CA LEU A 5 -56.12 -12.85 -14.78
C LEU A 5 -55.75 -11.41 -14.38
N ARG A 6 -56.74 -10.56 -14.08
CA ARG A 6 -56.53 -9.15 -13.69
C ARG A 6 -56.01 -9.01 -12.25
N ILE A 7 -56.41 -9.92 -11.36
CA ILE A 7 -55.93 -9.95 -9.97
C ILE A 7 -54.47 -10.40 -9.92
N PHE A 8 -54.09 -11.41 -10.70
CA PHE A 8 -52.69 -11.85 -10.79
C PHE A 8 -51.76 -10.76 -11.33
N ALA A 9 -52.17 -10.04 -12.39
CA ALA A 9 -51.36 -8.95 -12.95
C ALA A 9 -51.15 -7.79 -11.95
N ALA A 10 -52.18 -7.45 -11.16
CA ALA A 10 -52.08 -6.40 -10.15
C ALA A 10 -51.16 -6.79 -8.98
N VAL A 11 -51.19 -8.06 -8.56
CA VAL A 11 -50.32 -8.58 -7.49
C VAL A 11 -48.86 -8.62 -7.94
N VAL A 12 -48.58 -9.05 -9.17
CA VAL A 12 -47.21 -9.08 -9.72
C VAL A 12 -46.65 -7.66 -9.87
N LEU A 13 -47.45 -6.69 -10.33
CA LEU A 13 -47.02 -5.29 -10.47
C LEU A 13 -46.76 -4.63 -9.10
N ALA A 14 -47.58 -4.93 -8.08
CA ALA A 14 -47.35 -4.45 -6.73
C ALA A 14 -46.08 -5.05 -6.10
N LEU A 15 -45.82 -6.33 -6.33
CA LEU A 15 -44.60 -7.02 -5.88
C LEU A 15 -43.33 -6.51 -6.58
N THR A 16 -43.38 -6.17 -7.86
CA THR A 16 -42.23 -5.60 -8.59
C THR A 16 -41.97 -4.15 -8.20
N LEU A 17 -43.01 -3.34 -7.94
CA LEU A 17 -42.85 -1.97 -7.45
C LEU A 17 -42.32 -1.93 -6.00
N LEU A 18 -42.78 -2.83 -5.13
CA LEU A 18 -42.29 -2.95 -3.75
C LEU A 18 -40.83 -3.43 -3.69
N THR A 19 -40.45 -4.39 -4.53
CA THR A 19 -39.04 -4.83 -4.60
C THR A 19 -38.12 -3.76 -5.20
N GLY A 20 -38.57 -3.00 -6.21
CA GLY A 20 -37.85 -1.86 -6.76
C GLY A 20 -37.60 -0.73 -5.75
N PHE A 21 -38.62 -0.36 -4.96
CA PHE A 21 -38.48 0.64 -3.90
C PHE A 21 -37.60 0.16 -2.74
N TYR A 22 -37.71 -1.11 -2.35
CA TYR A 22 -36.91 -1.66 -1.25
C TYR A 22 -35.42 -1.77 -1.61
N LEU A 23 -35.11 -2.17 -2.85
CA LEU A 23 -33.73 -2.25 -3.34
C LEU A 23 -33.11 -0.86 -3.54
N SER A 24 -33.89 0.12 -4.03
CA SER A 24 -33.44 1.52 -4.15
C SER A 24 -33.19 2.17 -2.77
N GLY A 25 -34.08 1.94 -1.80
CA GLY A 25 -33.93 2.46 -0.44
C GLY A 25 -32.81 1.80 0.36
N LYS A 26 -32.45 0.54 0.06
CA LYS A 26 -31.28 -0.12 0.65
C LYS A 26 -29.98 0.39 0.04
N ALA A 27 -29.90 0.49 -1.29
CA ALA A 27 -28.72 1.03 -1.96
C ALA A 27 -28.43 2.47 -1.51
N ARG A 28 -29.47 3.30 -1.35
CA ARG A 28 -29.33 4.66 -0.83
C ARG A 28 -28.84 4.68 0.62
N ARG A 29 -29.39 3.85 1.51
CA ARG A 29 -28.94 3.74 2.90
C ARG A 29 -27.51 3.22 3.02
N ASP A 30 -27.14 2.21 2.25
CA ASP A 30 -25.75 1.70 2.22
C ASP A 30 -24.79 2.78 1.71
N THR A 31 -25.21 3.62 0.76
CA THR A 31 -24.38 4.75 0.26
C THR A 31 -24.27 5.86 1.29
N GLU A 32 -25.39 6.28 1.91
CA GLU A 32 -25.41 7.29 2.97
C GLU A 32 -24.59 6.84 4.18
N GLN A 33 -24.66 5.56 4.54
CA GLN A 33 -23.88 4.97 5.62
C GLN A 33 -22.39 4.91 5.27
N ARG A 34 -22.02 4.55 4.04
CA ARG A 34 -20.62 4.63 3.57
C ARG A 34 -20.09 6.06 3.60
N VAL A 35 -20.87 7.04 3.16
CA VAL A 35 -20.47 8.46 3.21
C VAL A 35 -20.31 8.92 4.66
N ALA A 36 -21.23 8.55 5.55
CA ALA A 36 -21.13 8.85 6.96
C ALA A 36 -19.91 8.18 7.62
N ASP A 37 -19.62 6.92 7.28
CA ASP A 37 -18.45 6.19 7.76
C ASP A 37 -17.14 6.82 7.25
N LEU A 38 -17.13 7.33 6.00
CA LEU A 38 -16.00 8.06 5.42
C LEU A 38 -15.80 9.42 6.09
N GLN A 39 -16.85 10.22 6.28
CA GLN A 39 -16.78 11.50 6.99
C GLN A 39 -16.35 11.31 8.44
N ALA A 40 -16.92 10.33 9.14
CA ALA A 40 -16.46 9.98 10.48
C ALA A 40 -15.01 9.44 10.48
N GLY A 41 -14.53 8.86 9.37
CA GLY A 41 -13.13 8.51 9.17
C GLY A 41 -12.22 9.73 9.03
N VAL A 42 -12.63 10.71 8.23
CA VAL A 42 -11.92 11.98 8.03
C VAL A 42 -11.87 12.78 9.33
N ASP A 43 -13.01 12.99 9.99
CA ASP A 43 -13.09 13.74 11.25
C ASP A 43 -12.25 13.07 12.36
N ARG A 44 -12.21 11.73 12.40
CA ARG A 44 -11.32 10.99 13.31
C ARG A 44 -9.85 11.13 12.93
N GLY A 45 -9.54 11.17 11.64
CA GLY A 45 -8.19 11.46 11.16
C GLY A 45 -7.74 12.86 11.59
N GLU A 46 -8.56 13.88 11.39
CA GLU A 46 -8.29 15.26 11.80
C GLU A 46 -8.15 15.38 13.33
N GLN A 47 -9.03 14.73 14.11
CA GLN A 47 -8.95 14.71 15.57
C GLN A 47 -7.77 13.87 16.09
N ALA A 48 -7.40 12.78 15.40
CA ALA A 48 -6.20 12.00 15.72
C ALA A 48 -4.95 12.85 15.51
N VAL A 49 -4.85 13.61 14.41
CA VAL A 49 -3.77 14.58 14.18
C VAL A 49 -3.72 15.63 15.30
N GLU A 50 -4.88 16.16 15.72
CA GLU A 50 -4.96 17.18 16.77
C GLU A 50 -4.65 16.61 18.18
N SER A 51 -4.96 15.33 18.43
CA SER A 51 -4.74 14.66 19.72
C SER A 51 -3.37 14.00 19.86
N GLU A 52 -2.78 13.47 18.77
CA GLU A 52 -1.39 13.00 18.72
C GLU A 52 -0.39 14.15 18.87
N ALA A 53 -0.79 15.38 18.55
CA ALA A 53 0.00 16.57 18.89
C ALA A 53 0.20 16.80 20.40
N LYS A 54 -0.48 16.02 21.28
CA LYS A 54 -0.49 16.24 22.74
C LYS A 54 0.15 15.15 23.61
N ALA A 55 0.83 14.12 23.09
CA ALA A 55 1.46 13.07 23.93
C ALA A 55 2.96 12.85 23.67
N LEU A 56 3.74 12.79 24.77
CA LEU A 56 5.22 12.79 24.91
C LEU A 56 5.92 14.09 24.46
N PRO A 57 7.07 14.49 25.07
CA PRO A 57 7.79 15.67 24.62
C PRO A 57 8.45 15.35 23.27
N ARG A 58 7.68 15.52 22.17
CA ARG A 58 8.13 15.51 20.76
C ARG A 58 9.50 16.20 20.56
N SER A 59 9.85 17.14 21.44
CA SER A 59 11.14 17.83 21.46
C SER A 59 12.38 16.94 21.56
N LEU A 60 12.31 15.75 22.18
CA LEU A 60 13.47 14.83 22.26
C LEU A 60 13.61 13.95 21.01
N GLU A 61 12.50 13.57 20.38
CA GLU A 61 12.50 12.79 19.12
C GLU A 61 12.88 13.64 17.92
N LEU A 62 12.62 14.95 18.01
CA LEU A 62 12.95 15.94 16.99
C LEU A 62 14.35 16.59 17.17
N ASP A 63 15.16 16.12 18.14
CA ASP A 63 16.54 16.60 18.34
C ASP A 63 17.47 16.07 17.24
N PRO A 64 18.05 16.94 16.39
CA PRO A 64 18.90 16.52 15.27
C PRO A 64 20.14 15.72 15.71
N THR A 65 20.70 16.01 16.89
CA THR A 65 21.90 15.31 17.38
C THR A 65 21.57 13.88 17.78
N GLN A 66 20.43 13.70 18.45
CA GLN A 66 19.95 12.36 18.81
C GLN A 66 19.51 11.58 17.57
N PHE A 67 18.88 12.25 16.60
CA PHE A 67 18.52 11.62 15.33
C PHE A 67 19.75 11.10 14.58
N GLU A 68 20.82 11.89 14.47
CA GLU A 68 22.08 11.45 13.84
C GLU A 68 22.71 10.27 14.59
N ALA A 69 22.71 10.31 15.92
CA ALA A 69 23.24 9.21 16.73
C ALA A 69 22.47 7.90 16.48
N ARG A 70 21.14 7.95 16.46
CA ARG A 70 20.27 6.80 16.18
C ARG A 70 20.44 6.30 14.74
N MET A 71 20.55 7.19 13.76
CA MET A 71 20.87 6.83 12.38
C MET A 71 22.19 6.05 12.30
N LYS A 72 23.24 6.48 13.02
CA LYS A 72 24.52 5.76 13.07
C LYS A 72 24.40 4.39 13.73
N GLU A 73 23.59 4.26 14.78
CA GLU A 73 23.28 2.98 15.40
C GLU A 73 22.56 2.04 14.42
N ASP A 74 21.61 2.56 13.63
CA ASP A 74 20.88 1.78 12.63
C ASP A 74 21.78 1.34 11.48
N LEU A 75 22.65 2.23 10.97
CA LEU A 75 23.66 1.88 9.98
C LEU A 75 24.57 0.75 10.49
N ALA A 76 25.02 0.82 11.74
CA ALA A 76 25.82 -0.24 12.35
C ALA A 76 25.02 -1.55 12.53
N ARG A 77 23.77 -1.47 13.00
CA ARG A 77 22.85 -2.61 13.17
C ARG A 77 22.60 -3.34 11.86
N PHE A 78 22.50 -2.61 10.76
CA PHE A 78 22.25 -3.16 9.42
C PHE A 78 23.51 -3.44 8.61
N GLU A 79 24.69 -3.30 9.24
CA GLU A 79 26.00 -3.52 8.60
C GLU A 79 26.19 -2.66 7.33
N LEU A 80 25.65 -1.44 7.33
CA LEU A 80 25.70 -0.50 6.23
C LEU A 80 26.92 0.44 6.32
N PRO A 81 27.43 0.94 5.18
CA PRO A 81 28.46 1.95 5.19
C PRO A 81 27.98 3.23 5.89
N PRO A 82 28.90 4.01 6.49
CA PRO A 82 28.54 5.26 7.12
C PRO A 82 27.91 6.24 6.11
N MET A 83 26.92 6.99 6.58
CA MET A 83 26.17 7.97 5.81
C MET A 83 26.01 9.24 6.65
N SER A 84 26.02 10.41 6.01
CA SER A 84 25.77 11.69 6.68
C SER A 84 24.28 12.07 6.64
N LEU A 85 23.87 12.98 7.53
CA LEU A 85 22.53 13.57 7.44
C LEU A 85 22.31 14.34 6.12
N VAL A 86 23.37 14.88 5.53
CA VAL A 86 23.29 15.57 4.24
C VAL A 86 22.93 14.58 3.13
N ASP A 87 23.54 13.39 3.14
CA ASP A 87 23.21 12.32 2.19
C ASP A 87 21.77 11.83 2.40
N LEU A 88 21.36 11.64 3.67
CA LEU A 88 20.00 11.21 4.00
C LEU A 88 18.94 12.28 3.73
N ALA A 89 19.31 13.57 3.67
CA ALA A 89 18.42 14.69 3.37
C ALA A 89 18.29 14.97 1.86
N ALA A 90 19.15 14.39 1.02
CA ALA A 90 19.11 14.58 -0.42
C ALA A 90 17.79 14.06 -1.03
N PRO A 91 17.25 14.70 -2.08
CA PRO A 91 15.97 14.29 -2.66
C PRO A 91 16.06 12.88 -3.25
N ASN A 92 14.98 12.10 -3.04
CA ASN A 92 14.85 10.77 -3.64
C ASN A 92 14.21 10.91 -5.04
N ALA A 93 14.79 10.25 -6.04
CA ALA A 93 14.25 10.27 -7.40
C ALA A 93 12.94 9.48 -7.47
N TYR A 94 11.92 10.08 -8.09
CA TYR A 94 10.57 9.52 -8.20
C TYR A 94 10.17 9.34 -9.65
N PHE A 95 9.52 8.21 -9.95
CA PHE A 95 9.11 7.83 -11.29
C PHE A 95 7.71 7.21 -11.27
N GLU A 96 6.83 7.69 -12.14
CA GLU A 96 5.61 6.99 -12.52
C GLU A 96 5.93 6.16 -13.77
N GLU A 97 6.41 4.93 -13.57
CA GLU A 97 6.88 4.08 -14.67
C GLU A 97 5.75 3.50 -15.51
N VAL A 98 4.54 3.41 -14.93
CA VAL A 98 3.32 3.01 -15.61
C VAL A 98 2.20 3.96 -15.21
N ALA A 99 1.88 4.91 -16.09
CA ALA A 99 0.75 5.83 -15.96
C ALA A 99 -0.49 5.35 -16.74
N GLU A 100 -0.28 4.58 -17.81
CA GLU A 100 -1.35 4.00 -18.63
C GLU A 100 -1.41 2.48 -18.44
N PRO A 101 -2.59 1.92 -18.10
CA PRO A 101 -2.72 0.48 -17.89
C PRO A 101 -2.36 -0.35 -19.11
N PHE A 102 -1.68 -1.47 -18.89
CA PHE A 102 -1.40 -2.46 -19.95
C PHE A 102 -1.58 -3.89 -19.47
N THR A 103 -1.68 -4.82 -20.41
CA THR A 103 -1.97 -6.22 -20.13
C THR A 103 -0.78 -7.12 -20.46
N LEU A 104 -0.42 -7.99 -19.52
CA LEU A 104 0.58 -9.04 -19.66
C LEU A 104 -0.06 -10.42 -19.64
N ALA A 105 0.10 -11.15 -20.73
CA ALA A 105 -0.25 -12.57 -20.78
C ALA A 105 0.79 -13.43 -20.04
N PRO A 106 0.40 -14.61 -19.51
CA PRO A 106 1.37 -15.54 -18.95
C PRO A 106 2.51 -15.88 -19.91
N GLY A 107 3.73 -15.91 -19.39
CA GLY A 107 4.97 -16.09 -20.16
C GLY A 107 5.53 -14.81 -20.78
N LYS A 108 4.81 -13.68 -20.69
CA LYS A 108 5.30 -12.37 -21.13
C LYS A 108 5.96 -11.60 -19.98
N ALA A 109 6.79 -10.65 -20.37
CA ALA A 109 7.46 -9.74 -19.47
C ALA A 109 7.40 -8.32 -20.01
N TRP A 110 7.49 -7.35 -19.11
CA TRP A 110 7.69 -5.94 -19.38
C TRP A 110 8.83 -5.43 -18.49
N SER A 111 9.50 -4.37 -18.91
CA SER A 111 10.56 -3.74 -18.12
C SER A 111 10.58 -2.24 -18.33
N SER A 112 10.95 -1.53 -17.27
CA SER A 112 11.25 -0.10 -17.22
C SER A 112 12.74 0.11 -16.94
N ALA A 113 13.11 1.28 -16.42
CA ALA A 113 14.46 1.54 -15.93
C ALA A 113 14.74 0.78 -14.62
N HIS A 114 13.76 0.66 -13.72
CA HIS A 114 13.95 0.08 -12.39
C HIS A 114 13.40 -1.32 -12.24
N VAL A 115 12.30 -1.66 -12.92
CA VAL A 115 11.53 -2.85 -12.62
C VAL A 115 11.37 -3.74 -13.84
N ARG A 116 11.48 -5.05 -13.63
CA ARG A 116 11.00 -6.07 -14.56
C ARG A 116 9.82 -6.81 -13.98
N ILE A 117 8.71 -6.87 -14.72
CA ILE A 117 7.52 -7.65 -14.37
C ILE A 117 7.42 -8.83 -15.32
N LYS A 118 7.44 -10.06 -14.79
CA LYS A 118 7.24 -11.30 -15.56
C LYS A 118 6.02 -12.06 -15.03
N VAL A 119 5.08 -12.37 -15.92
CA VAL A 119 3.89 -13.13 -15.55
C VAL A 119 4.11 -14.62 -15.80
N ARG A 120 3.78 -15.46 -14.83
CA ARG A 120 3.84 -16.93 -14.94
C ARG A 120 2.62 -17.59 -14.31
N LEU A 121 2.38 -18.84 -14.70
CA LEU A 121 1.40 -19.69 -14.03
C LEU A 121 2.12 -20.58 -13.02
N ASP A 122 1.56 -20.72 -11.82
CA ASP A 122 2.07 -21.65 -10.83
C ASP A 122 0.95 -22.25 -9.99
N LYS A 123 1.21 -23.43 -9.42
CA LYS A 123 0.29 -24.04 -8.48
C LYS A 123 0.55 -23.45 -7.09
N VAL A 124 -0.48 -22.86 -6.49
CA VAL A 124 -0.40 -22.31 -5.14
C VAL A 124 -1.28 -23.15 -4.21
N ASN A 125 -0.72 -23.49 -3.05
CA ASN A 125 -1.47 -24.16 -1.99
C ASN A 125 -1.97 -23.12 -1.00
N TYR A 126 -3.25 -23.17 -0.65
CA TYR A 126 -3.84 -22.28 0.33
C TYR A 126 -4.91 -23.02 1.14
N MET A 127 -5.28 -22.45 2.28
CA MET A 127 -6.33 -23.00 3.14
C MET A 127 -7.66 -22.33 2.82
N GLN A 128 -8.67 -23.13 2.50
CA GLN A 128 -10.04 -22.65 2.32
C GLN A 128 -10.98 -23.50 3.17
N ARG A 129 -11.68 -22.87 4.11
CA ARG A 129 -12.61 -23.55 5.05
C ARG A 129 -11.97 -24.76 5.77
N GLY A 130 -10.70 -24.63 6.16
CA GLY A 130 -9.95 -25.69 6.86
C GLY A 130 -9.41 -26.81 5.95
N ALA A 131 -9.68 -26.79 4.65
CA ALA A 131 -9.09 -27.72 3.69
C ALA A 131 -7.91 -27.09 2.94
N ARG A 132 -6.84 -27.87 2.74
CA ARG A 132 -5.72 -27.47 1.88
C ARG A 132 -6.11 -27.69 0.43
N ILE A 133 -6.26 -26.61 -0.31
CA ILE A 133 -6.59 -26.62 -1.74
C ILE A 133 -5.34 -26.24 -2.53
N SER A 134 -5.24 -26.78 -3.74
CA SER A 134 -4.13 -26.54 -4.65
C SER A 134 -4.70 -26.16 -6.02
N SER A 135 -4.51 -24.92 -6.45
CA SER A 135 -5.01 -24.44 -7.74
C SER A 135 -3.95 -23.63 -8.48
N VAL A 136 -4.07 -23.60 -9.81
CA VAL A 136 -3.22 -22.76 -10.66
C VAL A 136 -3.59 -21.30 -10.42
N HIS A 137 -2.59 -20.46 -10.23
CA HIS A 137 -2.70 -19.02 -10.13
C HIS A 137 -1.76 -18.35 -11.13
N VAL A 138 -2.13 -17.14 -11.49
CA VAL A 138 -1.29 -16.18 -12.21
C VAL A 138 -0.44 -15.44 -11.18
N ILE A 139 0.87 -15.45 -11.38
CA ILE A 139 1.85 -14.81 -10.51
C ILE A 139 2.61 -13.76 -11.32
N ALA A 140 2.71 -12.54 -10.79
CA ALA A 140 3.61 -11.51 -11.27
C ALA A 140 4.91 -11.57 -10.44
N ARG A 141 6.03 -11.88 -11.10
CA ARG A 141 7.37 -11.75 -10.51
C ARG A 141 7.89 -10.36 -10.84
N VAL A 142 8.11 -9.55 -9.82
CA VAL A 142 8.57 -8.17 -9.89
C VAL A 142 10.01 -8.16 -9.40
N GLU A 143 10.95 -7.76 -10.25
CA GLU A 143 12.39 -7.73 -9.96
C GLU A 143 12.86 -6.29 -10.00
N ASN A 144 13.62 -5.86 -9.00
CA ASN A 144 14.38 -4.62 -9.09
C ASN A 144 15.64 -4.87 -9.95
N ILE A 145 15.65 -4.29 -11.15
CA ILE A 145 16.73 -4.42 -12.14
C ILE A 145 17.68 -3.22 -12.15
N SER A 146 17.46 -2.21 -11.30
CA SER A 146 18.42 -1.11 -11.13
C SER A 146 19.55 -1.52 -10.17
N ASP A 147 20.55 -0.64 -10.04
CA ASP A 147 21.67 -0.75 -9.12
C ASP A 147 21.42 -0.07 -7.76
N VAL A 148 20.23 0.51 -7.58
CA VAL A 148 19.82 1.19 -6.35
C VAL A 148 18.56 0.54 -5.74
N PRO A 149 18.40 0.57 -4.41
CA PRO A 149 17.16 0.13 -3.79
C PRO A 149 15.99 1.00 -4.20
N ILE A 150 14.81 0.39 -4.28
CA ILE A 150 13.58 1.10 -4.61
C ILE A 150 12.51 0.86 -3.55
N ALA A 151 11.71 1.89 -3.26
CA ALA A 151 10.33 1.71 -2.81
C ALA A 151 9.44 1.62 -4.05
N TYR A 152 8.39 0.80 -4.00
CA TYR A 152 7.48 0.67 -5.14
C TYR A 152 6.03 0.55 -4.71
N ARG A 153 5.13 1.08 -5.55
CA ARG A 153 3.69 0.85 -5.47
C ARG A 153 3.20 0.31 -6.79
N LEU A 154 2.83 -0.97 -6.78
CA LEU A 154 2.37 -1.69 -7.94
C LEU A 154 0.91 -2.10 -7.76
N VAL A 155 0.04 -1.63 -8.65
CA VAL A 155 -1.37 -1.99 -8.66
C VAL A 155 -1.63 -3.00 -9.78
N LEU A 156 -2.12 -4.19 -9.41
CA LEU A 156 -2.36 -5.30 -10.33
C LEU A 156 -3.79 -5.82 -10.19
N SER A 157 -4.39 -6.15 -11.32
CA SER A 157 -5.65 -6.88 -11.38
C SER A 157 -5.59 -8.03 -12.39
N GLY A 158 -6.50 -8.99 -12.26
CA GLY A 158 -6.72 -10.01 -13.27
C GLY A 158 -7.70 -9.50 -14.33
N GLU A 159 -7.54 -9.89 -15.59
CA GLU A 159 -8.46 -9.51 -16.67
C GLU A 159 -9.91 -9.96 -16.41
N ALA A 160 -10.11 -11.04 -15.64
CA ALA A 160 -11.44 -11.52 -15.23
C ALA A 160 -12.06 -10.71 -14.06
N GLY A 161 -11.37 -9.70 -13.52
CA GLY A 161 -11.83 -8.83 -12.44
C GLY A 161 -11.31 -9.20 -11.05
N ASN A 162 -12.09 -8.87 -10.01
CA ASN A 162 -11.70 -9.03 -8.61
C ASN A 162 -11.58 -10.50 -8.22
N CYS A 163 -10.39 -10.90 -7.78
CA CYS A 163 -10.13 -12.28 -7.38
C CYS A 163 -10.30 -12.46 -5.88
N GLU A 164 -11.35 -13.17 -5.49
CA GLU A 164 -11.67 -13.47 -4.08
C GLU A 164 -10.67 -14.45 -3.43
N VAL A 165 -9.88 -15.17 -4.23
CA VAL A 165 -8.92 -16.17 -3.78
C VAL A 165 -7.54 -15.83 -4.32
N ARG A 166 -6.66 -15.39 -3.43
CA ARG A 166 -5.22 -15.28 -3.69
C ARG A 166 -4.48 -16.04 -2.59
N GLY A 167 -3.58 -16.92 -2.98
CA GLY A 167 -2.57 -17.40 -2.04
C GLY A 167 -1.60 -16.27 -1.68
N ALA A 168 -0.92 -16.37 -0.55
CA ALA A 168 0.17 -15.48 -0.18
C ALA A 168 1.52 -16.12 -0.54
N ARG A 169 2.43 -15.35 -1.10
CA ARG A 169 3.84 -15.72 -1.23
C ARG A 169 4.66 -14.64 -0.55
N GLU A 170 5.55 -15.06 0.33
CA GLU A 170 6.34 -14.13 1.13
C GLU A 170 7.28 -13.31 0.24
N HIS A 171 7.26 -11.99 0.40
CA HIS A 171 8.15 -11.03 -0.29
C HIS A 171 8.11 -9.69 0.44
N ASN A 172 9.09 -8.81 0.20
CA ASN A 172 8.98 -7.42 0.64
C ASN A 172 8.02 -6.66 -0.28
N ALA A 173 6.82 -6.37 0.21
CA ALA A 173 5.77 -5.69 -0.55
C ALA A 173 5.94 -4.15 -0.66
N VAL A 174 6.95 -3.56 -0.03
CA VAL A 174 7.14 -2.10 0.01
C VAL A 174 8.41 -1.67 -0.70
N SER A 175 9.51 -2.40 -0.50
CA SER A 175 10.82 -2.06 -1.05
C SER A 175 11.54 -3.28 -1.61
N LEU A 176 12.43 -3.06 -2.59
CA LEU A 176 13.26 -4.09 -3.20
C LEU A 176 14.70 -3.60 -3.29
N ALA A 177 15.65 -4.35 -2.74
CA ALA A 177 17.07 -4.15 -2.99
C ALA A 177 17.43 -4.51 -4.44
N PRO A 178 18.59 -4.07 -4.97
CA PRO A 178 19.05 -4.47 -6.31
C PRO A 178 19.05 -5.99 -6.50
N GLY A 179 18.36 -6.46 -7.54
CA GLY A 179 18.18 -7.89 -7.85
C GLY A 179 17.19 -8.62 -6.93
N GLU A 180 16.58 -7.95 -5.96
CA GLU A 180 15.52 -8.55 -5.13
C GLU A 180 14.22 -8.70 -5.94
N GLU A 181 13.45 -9.72 -5.58
CA GLU A 181 12.24 -10.08 -6.28
C GLU A 181 11.04 -10.26 -5.34
N ALA A 182 9.89 -9.79 -5.80
CA ALA A 182 8.59 -10.05 -5.21
C ALA A 182 7.77 -10.97 -6.09
N GLU A 183 7.23 -12.05 -5.52
CA GLU A 183 6.28 -12.93 -6.20
C GLU A 183 4.85 -12.63 -5.74
N ILE A 184 4.13 -11.87 -6.56
CA ILE A 184 2.78 -11.41 -6.24
C ILE A 184 1.76 -12.34 -6.90
N VAL A 185 0.94 -13.01 -6.09
CA VAL A 185 -0.17 -13.83 -6.58
C VAL A 185 -1.34 -12.93 -6.95
N VAL A 186 -1.64 -12.80 -8.25
CA VAL A 186 -2.65 -11.87 -8.75
C VAL A 186 -4.05 -12.49 -8.68
N CYS A 187 -4.21 -13.70 -9.21
CA CYS A 187 -5.51 -14.36 -9.29
C CYS A 187 -5.39 -15.87 -9.46
N ALA A 188 -6.39 -16.62 -9.00
CA ALA A 188 -6.59 -18.01 -9.40
C ALA A 188 -6.97 -18.09 -10.89
N GLY A 189 -6.46 -19.09 -11.61
CA GLY A 189 -6.76 -19.30 -13.03
C GLY A 189 -5.55 -19.08 -13.93
N ARG A 190 -5.83 -18.72 -15.18
CA ARG A 190 -4.82 -18.56 -16.26
C ARG A 190 -4.94 -17.23 -17.00
N ASP A 191 -5.62 -16.28 -16.37
CA ASP A 191 -5.96 -15.00 -16.99
C ASP A 191 -4.71 -14.14 -17.21
N ARG A 192 -4.90 -13.06 -17.97
CA ARG A 192 -3.87 -12.05 -18.13
C ARG A 192 -3.85 -11.13 -16.90
N VAL A 193 -2.70 -10.55 -16.63
CA VAL A 193 -2.53 -9.54 -15.58
C VAL A 193 -2.66 -8.17 -16.23
N ILE A 194 -3.47 -7.30 -15.64
CA ILE A 194 -3.49 -5.88 -15.94
C ILE A 194 -2.57 -5.21 -14.93
N VAL A 195 -1.54 -4.53 -15.43
CA VAL A 195 -0.70 -3.62 -14.65
C VAL A 195 -1.37 -2.26 -14.76
N GLU A 196 -1.99 -1.79 -13.68
CA GLU A 196 -2.78 -0.56 -13.68
C GLU A 196 -1.90 0.66 -13.47
N SER A 197 -1.01 0.60 -12.49
CA SER A 197 -0.02 1.64 -12.22
C SER A 197 1.22 1.06 -11.54
N LEU A 198 2.35 1.74 -11.73
CA LEU A 198 3.62 1.47 -11.06
C LEU A 198 4.31 2.79 -10.75
N GLU A 199 4.45 3.07 -9.47
CA GLU A 199 5.24 4.19 -8.95
C GLU A 199 6.51 3.62 -8.30
N VAL A 200 7.62 4.32 -8.48
CA VAL A 200 8.95 3.96 -7.97
C VAL A 200 9.59 5.17 -7.31
N LEU A 201 10.18 4.96 -6.15
CA LEU A 201 11.03 5.93 -5.46
C LEU A 201 12.39 5.28 -5.21
N GLU A 202 13.46 5.84 -5.77
CA GLU A 202 14.82 5.42 -5.43
C GLU A 202 15.11 5.80 -3.98
N VAL A 203 15.67 4.86 -3.21
CA VAL A 203 15.98 5.07 -1.80
C VAL A 203 17.36 4.54 -1.46
N THR A 204 17.90 5.02 -0.35
CA THR A 204 19.15 4.46 0.18
C THR A 204 18.94 3.04 0.70
N MET A 205 20.03 2.28 0.91
CA MET A 205 19.94 0.97 1.59
C MET A 205 19.37 1.10 3.02
N LEU A 206 19.63 2.21 3.72
CA LEU A 206 19.01 2.47 5.01
C LEU A 206 17.49 2.66 4.86
N GLY A 207 17.08 3.43 3.85
CA GLY A 207 15.66 3.63 3.53
C GLY A 207 14.95 2.35 3.11
N HIS A 208 15.62 1.44 2.40
CA HIS A 208 15.08 0.10 2.12
C HIS A 208 14.72 -0.65 3.41
N TYR A 209 15.61 -0.66 4.40
CA TYR A 209 15.35 -1.30 5.70
C TYR A 209 14.28 -0.59 6.52
N TYR A 210 14.27 0.75 6.55
CA TYR A 210 13.21 1.50 7.22
C TYR A 210 11.83 1.22 6.61
N LEU A 211 11.72 1.26 5.29
CA LEU A 211 10.48 0.95 4.58
C LEU A 211 10.02 -0.50 4.77
N GLY A 212 10.96 -1.45 4.85
CA GLY A 212 10.65 -2.84 5.16
C GLY A 212 10.00 -3.05 6.53
N GLN A 213 10.10 -2.09 7.45
CA GLN A 213 9.43 -2.17 8.76
C GLN A 213 7.97 -1.69 8.71
N VAL A 214 7.59 -0.96 7.65
CA VAL A 214 6.29 -0.31 7.53
C VAL A 214 5.27 -1.28 6.97
N SER A 215 4.09 -1.36 7.60
CA SER A 215 3.00 -2.18 7.07
C SER A 215 2.56 -1.68 5.69
N PRO A 216 2.42 -2.56 4.67
CA PRO A 216 1.91 -2.16 3.36
C PRO A 216 0.52 -1.49 3.40
N THR A 217 -0.28 -1.79 4.43
CA THR A 217 -1.58 -1.14 4.62
C THR A 217 -1.46 0.36 4.89
N ALA A 218 -0.36 0.82 5.49
CA ALA A 218 -0.08 2.25 5.63
C ALA A 218 0.14 2.94 4.28
N PHE A 219 0.56 2.19 3.26
CA PHE A 219 0.73 2.66 1.88
C PHE A 219 -0.51 2.40 1.00
N GLY A 220 -1.66 2.08 1.61
CA GLY A 220 -2.90 1.80 0.90
C GLY A 220 -2.90 0.49 0.12
N GLN A 221 -1.97 -0.43 0.40
CA GLN A 221 -2.00 -1.77 -0.19
C GLN A 221 -3.03 -2.67 0.50
N ASP A 222 -3.49 -3.69 -0.22
CA ASP A 222 -4.51 -4.60 0.27
C ASP A 222 -3.99 -5.56 1.37
N ALA A 223 -4.93 -6.21 2.07
CA ALA A 223 -4.63 -7.11 3.18
C ALA A 223 -3.82 -8.35 2.76
N ILE A 224 -3.86 -8.74 1.48
CA ILE A 224 -3.13 -9.91 0.96
C ILE A 224 -1.66 -9.54 0.75
N SER A 225 -1.39 -8.37 0.18
CA SER A 225 -0.04 -7.80 0.14
C SER A 225 0.53 -7.64 1.55
N ALA A 226 -0.27 -7.12 2.49
CA ALA A 226 0.14 -6.99 3.89
C ALA A 226 0.47 -8.34 4.55
N ALA A 227 -0.34 -9.38 4.32
CA ALA A 227 -0.08 -10.71 4.86
C ALA A 227 1.16 -11.38 4.25
N SER A 228 1.44 -11.06 2.97
CA SER A 228 2.59 -11.55 2.20
C SER A 228 3.89 -10.81 2.54
N HIS A 229 3.79 -9.63 3.16
CA HIS A 229 4.95 -8.79 3.43
C HIS A 229 5.91 -9.42 4.42
N ARG A 230 7.11 -9.71 3.93
CA ARG A 230 8.27 -10.21 4.68
C ARG A 230 9.49 -9.44 4.20
N PRO A 231 9.91 -8.40 4.94
CA PRO A 231 11.15 -7.72 4.61
C PRO A 231 12.33 -8.68 4.78
N GLN A 232 13.34 -8.52 3.93
CA GLN A 232 14.59 -9.26 4.07
C GLN A 232 15.51 -8.56 5.08
N GLY A 233 16.33 -9.34 5.78
CA GLY A 233 17.30 -8.83 6.75
C GLY A 233 16.75 -8.63 8.18
N PRO A 234 17.53 -8.00 9.06
CA PRO A 234 17.28 -7.97 10.51
C PRO A 234 16.34 -6.84 10.92
N VAL A 235 15.16 -6.76 10.30
CA VAL A 235 14.17 -5.72 10.59
C VAL A 235 12.93 -6.27 11.26
N SER A 236 12.35 -5.48 12.17
CA SER A 236 11.10 -5.79 12.86
C SER A 236 10.00 -4.84 12.43
N MET A 237 8.84 -5.38 12.10
CA MET A 237 7.66 -4.58 11.74
C MET A 237 7.31 -3.56 12.83
N CYS A 238 6.95 -2.35 12.43
CA CYS A 238 6.40 -1.32 13.32
C CYS A 238 4.99 -1.70 13.77
N SER A 239 4.85 -2.13 15.03
CA SER A 239 3.57 -2.55 15.61
C SER A 239 2.64 -1.39 15.92
N ASP A 240 3.21 -0.22 16.21
CA ASP A 240 2.49 0.93 16.77
C ASP A 240 2.13 1.95 15.68
N LEU A 241 2.32 1.59 14.42
CA LEU A 241 1.98 2.44 13.28
C LEU A 241 0.45 2.52 13.11
N ASP A 242 -0.11 3.74 13.13
CA ASP A 242 -1.53 3.93 12.83
C ASP A 242 -1.79 3.81 11.31
N THR A 243 -1.89 2.56 10.85
CA THR A 243 -2.16 2.26 9.43
C THR A 243 -3.53 2.76 8.97
N LYS A 244 -4.49 2.98 9.88
CA LYS A 244 -5.82 3.50 9.54
C LYS A 244 -5.77 4.99 9.26
N ALA A 245 -5.06 5.76 10.10
CA ALA A 245 -4.82 7.18 9.86
C ALA A 245 -4.10 7.38 8.52
N HIS A 246 -3.06 6.60 8.24
CA HIS A 246 -2.34 6.66 6.98
C HIS A 246 -3.20 6.34 5.76
N ALA A 247 -3.98 5.27 5.81
CA ALA A 247 -4.91 4.94 4.73
C ALA A 247 -5.95 6.05 4.52
N ALA A 248 -6.39 6.72 5.59
CA ALA A 248 -7.29 7.88 5.49
C ALA A 248 -6.61 9.07 4.80
N TYR A 249 -5.33 9.36 5.07
CA TYR A 249 -4.61 10.44 4.37
C TYR A 249 -4.49 10.18 2.87
N LEU A 250 -4.16 8.95 2.47
CA LEU A 250 -4.09 8.54 1.07
C LEU A 250 -5.46 8.65 0.39
N GLN A 251 -6.52 8.20 1.07
CA GLN A 251 -7.88 8.26 0.54
C GLN A 251 -8.41 9.69 0.42
N ALA A 252 -8.09 10.55 1.39
CA ALA A 252 -8.47 11.97 1.37
C ALA A 252 -7.62 12.80 0.40
N GLY A 253 -6.50 12.25 -0.10
CA GLY A 253 -5.55 12.97 -0.95
C GLY A 253 -4.75 14.04 -0.21
N THR A 254 -4.71 14.00 1.13
CA THR A 254 -3.91 14.91 1.95
C THR A 254 -2.44 14.48 2.03
N ALA A 255 -2.14 13.27 1.58
CA ALA A 255 -0.81 12.76 1.33
C ALA A 255 -0.85 11.85 0.09
N SER A 256 0.23 11.84 -0.68
CA SER A 256 0.45 10.84 -1.73
C SER A 256 1.22 9.62 -1.20
N TRP A 257 1.24 8.54 -1.97
CA TRP A 257 2.10 7.39 -1.66
C TRP A 257 3.58 7.82 -1.58
N ALA A 258 4.02 8.64 -2.53
CA ALA A 258 5.39 9.11 -2.62
C ALA A 258 5.81 9.94 -1.40
N ASP A 259 4.91 10.74 -0.82
CA ASP A 259 5.17 11.51 0.41
C ASP A 259 5.47 10.59 1.59
N MET A 260 4.65 9.55 1.76
CA MET A 260 4.82 8.59 2.86
C MET A 260 6.05 7.72 2.67
N ALA A 261 6.28 7.26 1.44
CA ALA A 261 7.45 6.45 1.11
C ALA A 261 8.74 7.26 1.33
N ASP A 262 8.77 8.53 0.91
CA ASP A 262 9.91 9.40 1.14
C ASP A 262 10.15 9.65 2.63
N PHE A 263 9.10 9.95 3.40
CA PHE A 263 9.21 10.13 4.85
C PHE A 263 9.80 8.90 5.54
N TYR A 264 9.20 7.73 5.33
CA TYR A 264 9.64 6.50 5.99
C TYR A 264 10.94 5.92 5.41
N SER A 265 11.38 6.36 4.23
CA SER A 265 12.73 6.05 3.75
C SER A 265 13.83 6.81 4.52
N ARG A 266 13.46 7.89 5.21
CA ARG A 266 14.39 8.76 5.96
C ARG A 266 14.25 8.59 7.47
N HIS A 267 13.10 8.12 7.95
CA HIS A 267 12.76 8.06 9.37
C HIS A 267 12.35 6.64 9.77
N ASP A 268 12.96 6.13 10.84
CA ASP A 268 12.56 4.86 11.45
C ASP A 268 11.15 4.99 12.06
N CYS A 269 10.21 4.18 11.57
CA CYS A 269 8.80 4.21 12.00
C CYS A 269 8.57 3.82 13.47
N HIS A 270 9.56 3.23 14.16
CA HIS A 270 9.47 2.99 15.60
C HIS A 270 9.67 4.26 16.43
N ARG A 271 10.16 5.34 15.80
CA ARG A 271 10.59 6.56 16.51
C ARG A 271 9.92 7.82 16.00
N LEU A 272 9.53 7.85 14.73
CA LEU A 272 8.95 9.02 14.09
C LEU A 272 7.77 8.61 13.22
N HIS A 273 6.68 9.36 13.37
CA HIS A 273 5.43 9.12 12.67
C HIS A 273 5.23 10.16 11.58
N PHE A 274 4.71 9.71 10.44
CA PHE A 274 4.29 10.60 9.36
C PHE A 274 3.22 11.57 9.87
N PHE A 275 3.25 12.79 9.35
CA PHE A 275 2.26 13.81 9.63
C PHE A 275 1.72 14.42 8.33
N PRO A 276 0.43 14.76 8.26
CA PRO A 276 -0.13 15.48 7.12
C PRO A 276 0.57 16.81 6.87
N GLY A 277 0.83 17.13 5.59
CA GLY A 277 1.58 18.32 5.18
C GLY A 277 3.08 18.07 4.94
N TYR A 278 3.60 16.89 5.27
CA TYR A 278 4.86 16.44 4.68
C TYR A 278 4.67 16.18 3.19
N HIS A 279 5.57 16.70 2.37
CA HIS A 279 5.67 16.41 0.95
C HIS A 279 7.04 15.82 0.65
N ARG A 280 7.09 14.88 -0.30
CA ARG A 280 8.34 14.31 -0.81
C ARG A 280 9.33 15.42 -1.12
N ALA A 281 10.57 15.24 -0.67
CA ALA A 281 11.65 16.17 -0.94
C ALA A 281 12.01 16.18 -2.45
N GLU A 282 11.79 17.31 -3.12
CA GLU A 282 12.29 17.57 -4.49
C GLU A 282 13.63 18.33 -4.49
N GLU A 283 13.92 19.00 -3.38
CA GLU A 283 15.18 19.63 -3.05
C GLU A 283 15.70 19.05 -1.72
N PRO A 284 17.00 19.19 -1.40
CA PRO A 284 17.51 18.74 -0.12
C PRO A 284 16.71 19.31 1.07
N LEU A 285 16.31 18.44 2.00
CA LEU A 285 15.59 18.86 3.20
C LEU A 285 16.47 19.80 4.03
N ALA A 286 15.87 20.89 4.53
CA ALA A 286 16.59 21.88 5.32
C ALA A 286 17.14 21.32 6.64
N ALA A 287 16.46 20.33 7.22
CA ALA A 287 16.89 19.63 8.42
C ALA A 287 16.25 18.24 8.51
N LEU A 288 16.93 17.34 9.22
CA LEU A 288 16.40 16.07 9.72
C LEU A 288 16.57 16.02 11.25
N PRO A 289 15.62 15.41 11.99
CA PRO A 289 14.36 14.85 11.50
C PRO A 289 13.38 15.94 11.07
N VAL A 290 12.46 15.60 10.18
CA VAL A 290 11.42 16.57 9.74
C VAL A 290 10.32 16.66 10.79
N ALA A 291 9.93 17.89 11.13
CA ALA A 291 8.87 18.19 12.08
C ALA A 291 7.63 18.78 11.38
N PRO A 292 6.42 18.61 11.95
CA PRO A 292 5.24 19.36 11.51
C PRO A 292 5.48 20.88 11.60
N PRO A 293 4.88 21.68 10.70
CA PRO A 293 4.91 23.14 10.84
C PRO A 293 4.28 23.56 12.18
N ALA A 294 4.87 24.59 12.79
CA ALA A 294 4.46 25.13 14.10
C ALA A 294 3.16 25.96 14.03
#